data_AF-A0A951E3X1-F1
#
_entry.id   AF-A0A951E3X1-F1
#
_cell.length_a   1.000
_cell.length_b   1.000
_cell.length_c   1.000
_cell.angle_alpha   90.00
_cell.angle_beta   90.00
_cell.angle_gamma   90.00
#
_symmetry.space_group_name_H-M   'P 1'
#
loop_
_entity.id
_entity.type
_entity.pdbx_description
1 polymer ?
#
loop_
_entity_poly.entity_id
_entity_poly.type
_entity_poly.pdbx_seq_one_letter_code
_entity_poly.pdbx_strand_id
1 'polypeptide(L)'
;MNGETGKVLHEIVTDGSIYFGTNAQPGDVNETGEFATAVATIWRWSGDNSFRDENYDFIKDGLNYITTSLDTNKDGWPEGAGMVEAAGLGAEKLDVAVYTIRALNDLAEMAESKGDVATFNWARGKAEALKDKFEGDWWDSSRGLYADSLALDHVVTTDPSATVVTTLPVNKLQQLYWINATPMETNIAKADHASTAFSTLQGPIFTGDTGFFQQGQELPLIKGSRQASALNTSVMAVAEANYGRMTESLRYVTFIASELDTEQPGALPELFNSPDYKYFQAFNTRAMVMQAWSSYGVEWPVIYHFLGVRPNIPHRELTVIPELPPTWPMLSVEDLRIGESTLSASATHNGNQYTTSVDARFGLRIRIGYALSADSQVASVTLNGSPASYELKDTHRGREVIVTTNSGQPLQLVVTTR
;
A
#
# COMPACT_ATOMS: atom_id res chain seq x y z
N MET A 1 27.46 -2.60 4.03
CA MET A 1 27.40 -2.71 5.52
C MET A 1 26.50 -3.87 5.94
N ASN A 2 25.28 -3.94 5.43
CA ASN A 2 24.35 -5.04 5.73
C ASN A 2 24.27 -6.09 4.60
N GLY A 3 25.29 -6.19 3.73
CA GLY A 3 25.20 -6.90 2.45
C GLY A 3 24.65 -8.33 2.55
N GLU A 4 25.24 -9.15 3.41
CA GLU A 4 24.86 -10.57 3.58
C GLU A 4 23.53 -10.79 4.32
N THR A 5 22.99 -9.76 4.99
CA THR A 5 21.68 -9.85 5.66
C THR A 5 20.57 -9.24 4.84
N GLY A 6 20.89 -8.43 3.82
CA GLY A 6 19.92 -7.64 3.07
C GLY A 6 19.08 -6.69 3.92
N LYS A 7 19.50 -6.42 5.16
CA LYS A 7 18.78 -5.52 6.08
C LYS A 7 18.90 -4.08 5.59
N VAL A 8 17.77 -3.41 5.41
CA VAL A 8 17.72 -1.99 5.04
C VAL A 8 18.17 -1.10 6.21
N LEU A 9 18.87 -0.02 5.89
CA LEU A 9 19.27 0.99 6.85
C LEU A 9 18.11 1.97 7.06
N HIS A 10 17.79 2.27 8.31
CA HIS A 10 16.70 3.17 8.67
C HIS A 10 17.06 4.64 8.46
N GLU A 11 18.20 5.07 9.01
CA GLU A 11 18.58 6.48 8.95
C GLU A 11 20.07 6.66 8.62
N ILE A 12 20.30 7.36 7.51
CA ILE A 12 21.60 7.81 7.04
C ILE A 12 21.58 9.33 7.03
N VAL A 13 22.50 9.97 7.76
CA VAL A 13 22.59 11.43 7.81
C VAL A 13 23.44 11.96 6.65
N THR A 14 23.36 13.27 6.40
CA THR A 14 23.96 13.92 5.22
C THR A 14 25.49 13.84 5.14
N ASP A 15 26.16 13.54 6.25
CA ASP A 15 27.61 13.30 6.29
C ASP A 15 28.01 11.83 6.02
N GLY A 16 27.03 10.96 5.78
CA GLY A 16 27.21 9.54 5.51
C GLY A 16 27.26 8.65 6.75
N SER A 17 27.14 9.21 7.96
CA SER A 17 27.01 8.42 9.19
C SER A 17 25.67 7.69 9.22
N ILE A 18 25.68 6.50 9.82
CA ILE A 18 24.48 5.68 9.98
C ILE A 18 24.06 5.74 11.44
N TYR A 19 22.84 6.24 11.66
CA TYR A 19 22.30 6.42 13.00
C TYR A 19 21.61 5.15 13.50
N PHE A 20 20.85 4.49 12.60
CA PHE A 20 20.04 3.31 12.94
C PHE A 20 19.95 2.32 11.77
N GLY A 21 19.81 1.02 12.07
CA GLY A 21 19.58 -0.02 11.05
C GLY A 21 20.78 -0.86 10.62
N THR A 22 22.00 -0.69 11.16
CA THR A 22 23.11 -1.61 10.85
C THR A 22 22.86 -3.03 11.37
N ASN A 23 23.65 -4.02 10.95
CA ASN A 23 23.60 -5.38 11.52
C ASN A 23 23.89 -5.45 13.02
N ALA A 24 24.60 -4.46 13.57
CA ALA A 24 24.91 -4.39 15.00
C ALA A 24 23.88 -3.57 15.80
N GLN A 25 22.91 -2.95 15.13
CA GLN A 25 21.90 -2.10 15.74
C GLN A 25 20.50 -2.67 15.46
N PRO A 26 19.48 -2.31 16.28
CA PRO A 26 18.09 -2.47 15.87
C PRO A 26 17.80 -1.67 14.58
N GLY A 27 16.66 -1.94 13.97
CA GLY A 27 16.19 -1.28 12.77
C GLY A 27 14.75 -1.67 12.51
N ASP A 28 14.10 -0.95 11.62
CA ASP A 28 12.70 -1.17 11.30
C ASP A 28 12.58 -2.31 10.28
N VAL A 29 11.80 -3.32 10.64
CA VAL A 29 11.71 -4.57 9.88
C VAL A 29 10.89 -4.36 8.61
N ASN A 30 9.86 -3.50 8.64
CA ASN A 30 9.03 -3.17 7.49
C ASN A 30 9.86 -2.64 6.32
N GLU A 31 10.91 -1.85 6.58
CA GLU A 31 11.73 -1.21 5.55
C GLU A 31 12.36 -2.22 4.60
N THR A 32 12.72 -3.40 5.11
CA THR A 32 13.30 -4.47 4.28
C THR A 32 12.25 -5.03 3.31
N GLY A 33 11.00 -5.17 3.74
CA GLY A 33 9.90 -5.58 2.86
C GLY A 33 9.46 -4.47 1.89
N GLU A 34 9.41 -3.23 2.36
CA GLU A 34 9.04 -2.07 1.56
C GLU A 34 10.08 -1.77 0.48
N PHE A 35 11.37 -1.95 0.77
CA PHE A 35 12.43 -1.82 -0.24
C PHE A 35 12.24 -2.82 -1.39
N ALA A 36 11.93 -4.09 -1.06
CA ALA A 36 11.62 -5.09 -2.08
C ALA A 36 10.42 -4.68 -2.94
N THR A 37 9.37 -4.16 -2.30
CA THR A 37 8.15 -3.67 -2.95
C THR A 37 8.42 -2.46 -3.84
N ALA A 38 9.27 -1.53 -3.39
CA ALA A 38 9.68 -0.35 -4.15
C ALA A 38 10.46 -0.75 -5.41
N VAL A 39 11.45 -1.64 -5.27
CA VAL A 39 12.23 -2.15 -6.41
C VAL A 39 11.33 -2.86 -7.41
N ALA A 40 10.46 -3.77 -6.96
CA ALA A 40 9.53 -4.47 -7.83
C ALA A 40 8.55 -3.51 -8.52
N THR A 41 8.11 -2.45 -7.84
CA THR A 41 7.24 -1.43 -8.42
C THR A 41 7.95 -0.64 -9.51
N ILE A 42 9.17 -0.14 -9.25
CA ILE A 42 9.97 0.56 -10.28
C ILE A 42 10.21 -0.38 -11.47
N TRP A 43 10.60 -1.63 -11.22
CA TRP A 43 10.82 -2.64 -12.25
C TRP A 43 9.58 -2.93 -13.10
N ARG A 44 8.40 -3.09 -12.48
CA ARG A 44 7.12 -3.29 -13.21
C ARG A 44 6.79 -2.10 -14.13
N TRP A 45 7.12 -0.88 -13.70
CA TRP A 45 6.88 0.34 -14.47
C TRP A 45 7.93 0.58 -15.55
N SER A 46 9.20 0.30 -15.28
CA SER A 46 10.32 0.58 -16.20
C SER A 46 10.64 -0.56 -17.15
N GLY A 47 10.31 -1.80 -16.78
CA GLY A 47 10.78 -2.99 -17.50
C GLY A 47 12.29 -3.25 -17.35
N ASP A 48 12.99 -2.49 -16.50
CA ASP A 48 14.44 -2.55 -16.39
C ASP A 48 14.90 -3.76 -15.57
N ASN A 49 15.14 -4.87 -16.28
CA ASN A 49 15.67 -6.10 -15.69
C ASN A 49 17.06 -5.91 -15.08
N SER A 50 17.85 -4.93 -15.52
CA SER A 50 19.17 -4.67 -14.94
C SER A 50 19.05 -4.06 -13.54
N PHE A 51 18.10 -3.13 -13.36
CA PHE A 51 17.77 -2.57 -12.05
C PHE A 51 17.24 -3.64 -11.08
N ARG A 52 16.39 -4.56 -11.56
CA ARG A 52 15.99 -5.75 -10.78
C ARG A 52 17.22 -6.58 -10.39
N ASP A 53 18.09 -6.91 -11.34
CA ASP A 53 19.26 -7.76 -11.09
C ASP A 53 20.25 -7.16 -10.10
N GLU A 54 20.46 -5.84 -10.15
CA GLU A 54 21.33 -5.11 -9.22
C GLU A 54 20.86 -5.25 -7.76
N ASN A 55 19.55 -5.26 -7.53
CA ASN A 55 18.96 -5.28 -6.19
C ASN A 55 18.52 -6.69 -5.74
N TYR A 56 18.52 -7.67 -6.64
CA TYR A 56 17.88 -8.98 -6.43
C TYR A 56 18.45 -9.74 -5.23
N ASP A 57 19.77 -9.87 -5.17
CA ASP A 57 20.43 -10.65 -4.11
C ASP A 57 20.23 -9.99 -2.74
N PHE A 58 20.32 -8.65 -2.67
CA PHE A 58 20.05 -7.90 -1.45
C PHE A 58 18.61 -8.12 -0.95
N ILE A 59 17.62 -8.08 -1.84
CA ILE A 59 16.21 -8.32 -1.50
C ILE A 59 16.00 -9.77 -1.02
N LYS A 60 16.59 -10.72 -1.74
CA LYS A 60 16.50 -12.14 -1.40
C LYS A 60 17.09 -12.41 -0.01
N ASP A 61 18.26 -11.86 0.29
CA ASP A 61 18.91 -12.01 1.59
C ASP A 61 18.09 -11.32 2.69
N GLY A 62 17.55 -10.12 2.42
CA GLY A 62 16.70 -9.37 3.34
C GLY A 62 15.42 -10.11 3.72
N LEU A 63 14.71 -10.65 2.73
CA LEU A 63 13.50 -11.42 2.98
C LEU A 63 13.79 -12.77 3.64
N ASN A 64 14.94 -13.39 3.36
CA ASN A 64 15.39 -14.55 4.15
C ASN A 64 15.66 -14.15 5.59
N TYR A 65 16.38 -13.06 5.84
CA TYR A 65 16.70 -12.58 7.18
C TYR A 65 15.44 -12.32 8.01
N ILE A 66 14.49 -11.51 7.53
CA ILE A 66 13.29 -11.17 8.32
C ILE A 66 12.36 -12.37 8.51
N THR A 67 12.30 -13.32 7.57
CA THR A 67 11.40 -14.49 7.67
C THR A 67 12.05 -15.75 8.24
N THR A 68 13.28 -15.66 8.77
CA THR A 68 13.98 -16.79 9.39
C THR A 68 14.70 -16.41 10.68
N SER A 69 15.46 -15.33 10.66
CA SER A 69 16.31 -14.89 11.77
C SER A 69 15.51 -14.06 12.77
N LEU A 70 14.51 -13.32 12.27
CA LEU A 70 13.60 -12.52 13.09
C LEU A 70 12.28 -13.23 13.45
N ASP A 71 12.10 -14.47 13.03
CA ASP A 71 10.97 -15.32 13.41
C ASP A 71 11.48 -16.32 14.46
N THR A 72 11.57 -15.90 15.73
CA THR A 72 12.20 -16.70 16.80
C THR A 72 11.25 -17.74 17.38
N ASN A 73 9.95 -17.42 17.44
CA ASN A 73 8.89 -18.33 17.87
C ASN A 73 8.49 -19.38 16.81
N LYS A 74 8.94 -19.21 15.55
CA LYS A 74 8.68 -20.11 14.40
C LYS A 74 7.21 -20.18 13.99
N ASP A 75 6.45 -19.11 14.24
CA ASP A 75 5.10 -19.00 13.73
C ASP A 75 5.07 -18.42 12.30
N GLY A 76 6.16 -17.77 11.85
CA GLY A 76 6.33 -17.21 10.51
C GLY A 76 6.21 -15.69 10.43
N TRP A 77 5.76 -14.99 11.48
CA TRP A 77 5.70 -13.54 11.52
C TRP A 77 7.06 -12.95 11.92
N PRO A 78 7.59 -11.95 11.19
CA PRO A 78 8.81 -11.28 11.61
C PRO A 78 8.59 -10.46 12.89
N GLU A 79 9.47 -10.66 13.86
CA GLU A 79 9.53 -9.88 15.08
C GLU A 79 10.46 -8.66 14.89
N GLY A 80 10.07 -7.52 15.45
CA GLY A 80 10.91 -6.32 15.47
C GLY A 80 10.11 -5.04 15.32
N ALA A 81 10.82 -3.91 15.26
CA ALA A 81 10.22 -2.60 15.06
C ALA A 81 9.54 -2.49 13.67
N GLY A 82 8.56 -1.60 13.58
CA GLY A 82 7.74 -1.32 12.41
C GLY A 82 7.58 0.19 12.28
N MET A 83 6.71 0.67 11.40
CA MET A 83 6.48 2.11 11.18
C MET A 83 5.98 2.85 12.42
N VAL A 84 5.36 2.14 13.36
CA VAL A 84 4.96 2.70 14.66
C VAL A 84 6.05 2.42 15.69
N GLU A 85 6.88 3.43 15.91
CA GLU A 85 7.97 3.43 16.90
C GLU A 85 7.46 3.78 18.31
N ALA A 86 6.39 3.13 18.76
CA ALA A 86 5.78 3.38 20.06
C ALA A 86 6.04 2.25 21.06
N ALA A 87 6.35 2.62 22.30
CA ALA A 87 6.45 1.67 23.40
C ALA A 87 5.09 1.02 23.71
N GLY A 88 5.12 -0.24 24.11
CA GLY A 88 3.94 -0.99 24.56
C GLY A 88 3.25 -1.80 23.45
N LEU A 89 3.73 -1.76 22.21
CA LEU A 89 3.37 -2.75 21.19
C LEU A 89 4.02 -4.10 21.50
N GLY A 90 3.41 -5.17 20.97
CA GLY A 90 3.99 -6.50 20.89
C GLY A 90 5.16 -6.58 19.91
N ALA A 91 5.83 -7.73 19.92
CA ALA A 91 7.05 -7.94 19.14
C ALA A 91 6.78 -8.11 17.64
N GLU A 92 5.66 -8.70 17.26
CA GLU A 92 5.22 -8.81 15.88
C GLU A 92 4.23 -7.69 15.59
N LYS A 93 4.41 -6.94 14.50
CA LYS A 93 3.59 -5.77 14.17
C LYS A 93 2.78 -5.97 12.90
N LEU A 94 1.57 -5.40 12.88
CA LEU A 94 0.61 -5.61 11.80
C LEU A 94 1.13 -5.15 10.43
N ASP A 95 1.76 -3.97 10.40
CA ASP A 95 2.38 -3.39 9.21
C ASP A 95 3.53 -4.26 8.69
N VAL A 96 4.43 -4.70 9.58
CA VAL A 96 5.51 -5.63 9.23
C VAL A 96 4.97 -6.92 8.62
N ALA A 97 3.89 -7.47 9.18
CA ALA A 97 3.26 -8.68 8.68
C ALA A 97 2.70 -8.51 7.25
N VAL A 98 1.91 -7.46 7.00
CA VAL A 98 1.29 -7.26 5.69
C VAL A 98 2.32 -6.87 4.61
N TYR A 99 3.32 -6.05 4.96
CA TYR A 99 4.37 -5.67 4.03
C TYR A 99 5.33 -6.84 3.74
N THR A 100 5.53 -7.76 4.69
CA THR A 100 6.28 -9.01 4.43
C THR A 100 5.56 -9.89 3.41
N ILE A 101 4.23 -10.05 3.52
CA ILE A 101 3.45 -10.82 2.53
C ILE A 101 3.54 -10.17 1.15
N ARG A 102 3.43 -8.83 1.09
CA ARG A 102 3.58 -8.08 -0.16
C ARG A 102 4.96 -8.31 -0.78
N ALA A 103 6.02 -8.12 0.01
CA ALA A 103 7.40 -8.24 -0.42
C ALA A 103 7.75 -9.65 -0.92
N LEU A 104 7.26 -10.69 -0.26
CA LEU A 104 7.46 -12.08 -0.70
C LEU A 104 6.80 -12.36 -2.05
N ASN A 105 5.60 -11.81 -2.32
CA ASN A 105 4.97 -11.91 -3.64
C ASN A 105 5.77 -11.15 -4.70
N ASP A 106 6.27 -9.96 -4.37
CA ASP A 106 7.09 -9.14 -5.26
C ASP A 106 8.44 -9.83 -5.59
N LEU A 107 9.08 -10.46 -4.60
CA LEU A 107 10.28 -11.29 -4.84
C LEU A 107 9.96 -12.53 -5.68
N ALA A 108 8.81 -13.18 -5.46
CA ALA A 108 8.42 -14.33 -6.29
C ALA A 108 8.30 -13.92 -7.76
N GLU A 109 7.63 -12.80 -8.06
CA GLU A 109 7.51 -12.28 -9.43
C GLU A 109 8.89 -11.97 -10.05
N MET A 110 9.77 -11.28 -9.31
CA MET A 110 11.13 -11.00 -9.76
C MET A 110 11.95 -12.28 -10.00
N ALA A 111 11.80 -13.28 -9.13
CA ALA A 111 12.48 -14.58 -9.23
C ALA A 111 12.02 -15.39 -10.45
N GLU A 112 10.70 -15.40 -10.71
CA GLU A 112 10.12 -16.01 -11.91
C GLU A 112 10.72 -15.37 -13.18
N SER A 113 10.73 -14.04 -13.25
CA SER A 113 11.30 -13.31 -14.39
C SER A 113 12.81 -13.57 -14.58
N LYS A 114 13.55 -13.75 -13.48
CA LYS A 114 14.99 -14.08 -13.50
C LYS A 114 15.26 -15.56 -13.82
N GLY A 115 14.25 -16.43 -13.72
CA GLY A 115 14.40 -17.88 -13.86
C GLY A 115 14.92 -18.59 -12.60
N ASP A 116 14.92 -17.94 -11.44
CA ASP A 116 15.25 -18.56 -10.15
C ASP A 116 14.02 -19.28 -9.57
N VAL A 117 13.81 -20.50 -10.07
CA VAL A 117 12.67 -21.35 -9.67
C VAL A 117 12.68 -21.68 -8.17
N ALA A 118 13.85 -21.78 -7.55
CA ALA A 118 13.96 -22.11 -6.13
C ALA A 118 13.46 -20.95 -5.26
N THR A 119 13.93 -19.73 -5.54
CA THR A 119 13.48 -18.53 -4.83
C THR A 119 12.02 -18.22 -5.11
N PHE A 120 11.55 -18.42 -6.35
CA PHE A 120 10.13 -18.28 -6.69
C PHE A 120 9.25 -19.17 -5.80
N ASN A 121 9.53 -20.48 -5.75
CA ASN A 121 8.73 -21.42 -4.97
C ASN A 121 8.79 -21.12 -3.47
N TRP A 122 9.97 -20.77 -2.95
CA TRP A 122 10.16 -20.42 -1.54
C TRP A 122 9.37 -19.16 -1.16
N ALA A 123 9.55 -18.07 -1.91
CA ALA A 123 8.91 -16.78 -1.61
C ALA A 123 7.40 -16.89 -1.76
N ARG A 124 6.93 -17.54 -2.84
CA ARG A 124 5.51 -17.75 -3.10
C ARG A 124 4.86 -18.62 -2.02
N GLY A 125 5.48 -19.74 -1.67
CA GLY A 125 4.97 -20.64 -0.64
C GLY A 125 4.89 -19.99 0.74
N LYS A 126 5.90 -19.19 1.12
CA LYS A 126 5.84 -18.40 2.36
C LYS A 126 4.72 -17.36 2.33
N ALA A 127 4.58 -16.61 1.23
CA ALA A 127 3.53 -15.60 1.10
C ALA A 127 2.13 -16.19 1.22
N GLU A 128 1.90 -17.35 0.59
CA GLU A 128 0.62 -18.07 0.65
C GLU A 128 0.34 -18.58 2.06
N ALA A 129 1.32 -19.21 2.72
CA ALA A 129 1.16 -19.69 4.09
C ALA A 129 0.82 -18.57 5.09
N LEU A 130 1.49 -17.41 4.97
CA LEU A 130 1.20 -16.24 5.82
C LEU A 130 -0.18 -15.66 5.52
N LYS A 131 -0.54 -15.54 4.24
CA LYS A 131 -1.86 -15.04 3.83
C LYS A 131 -2.99 -15.94 4.36
N ASP A 132 -2.82 -17.26 4.31
CA ASP A 132 -3.85 -18.22 4.71
C ASP A 132 -4.18 -18.13 6.21
N LYS A 133 -3.19 -17.84 7.06
CA LYS A 133 -3.39 -17.69 8.50
C LYS A 133 -3.65 -16.24 8.95
N PHE A 134 -3.41 -15.25 8.09
CA PHE A 134 -3.48 -13.82 8.42
C PHE A 134 -4.78 -13.44 9.15
N GLU A 135 -5.93 -13.80 8.59
CA GLU A 135 -7.23 -13.47 9.19
C GLU A 135 -7.42 -14.10 10.57
N GLY A 136 -6.96 -15.33 10.77
CA GLY A 136 -7.05 -16.02 12.06
C GLY A 136 -6.15 -15.39 13.12
N ASP A 137 -4.92 -15.05 12.73
CA ASP A 137 -3.87 -14.55 13.61
C ASP A 137 -4.06 -13.07 13.98
N TRP A 138 -4.64 -12.26 13.08
CA TRP A 138 -4.67 -10.80 13.25
C TRP A 138 -6.05 -10.22 13.51
N TRP A 139 -7.15 -10.81 13.01
CA TRP A 139 -8.47 -10.22 13.21
C TRP A 139 -8.93 -10.31 14.68
N ASP A 140 -9.30 -9.18 15.28
CA ASP A 140 -9.94 -9.10 16.59
C ASP A 140 -11.42 -8.74 16.43
N SER A 141 -12.26 -9.78 16.38
CA SER A 141 -13.71 -9.63 16.24
C SER A 141 -14.37 -8.85 17.38
N SER A 142 -13.74 -8.80 18.57
CA SER A 142 -14.30 -8.06 19.72
C SER A 142 -14.16 -6.55 19.56
N ARG A 143 -13.16 -6.10 18.79
CA ARG A 143 -12.88 -4.70 18.49
C ARG A 143 -13.37 -4.29 17.09
N GLY A 144 -13.62 -5.26 16.21
CA GLY A 144 -13.96 -5.00 14.80
C GLY A 144 -12.78 -4.37 14.05
N LEU A 145 -11.56 -4.73 14.45
CA LEU A 145 -10.28 -4.22 13.96
C LEU A 145 -9.29 -5.38 13.89
N TYR A 146 -8.19 -5.20 13.17
CA TYR A 146 -7.04 -6.09 13.31
C TYR A 146 -6.29 -5.79 14.62
N ALA A 147 -5.53 -6.72 15.18
CA ALA A 147 -4.59 -6.40 16.25
C ALA A 147 -3.47 -5.51 15.68
N ASP A 148 -3.02 -4.49 16.40
CA ASP A 148 -1.89 -3.66 15.97
C ASP A 148 -0.57 -4.41 16.12
N SER A 149 -0.51 -5.34 17.07
CA SER A 149 0.65 -6.20 17.31
C SER A 149 0.26 -7.50 18.02
N LEU A 150 1.16 -8.48 17.97
CA LEU A 150 1.09 -9.72 18.73
C LEU A 150 2.19 -9.73 19.79
N ALA A 151 1.78 -10.00 21.04
CA ALA A 151 2.68 -10.17 22.16
C ALA A 151 3.12 -11.64 22.29
N LEU A 152 4.38 -11.84 22.67
CA LEU A 152 4.99 -13.14 22.86
C LEU A 152 5.22 -13.47 24.33
N ASP A 153 5.47 -14.74 24.62
CA ASP A 153 5.76 -15.24 25.97
C ASP A 153 7.24 -15.09 26.39
N HIS A 154 8.05 -14.46 25.55
CA HIS A 154 9.46 -14.20 25.78
C HIS A 154 9.88 -12.83 25.23
N VAL A 155 11.06 -12.37 25.65
CA VAL A 155 11.63 -11.10 25.23
C VAL A 155 12.29 -11.25 23.86
N VAL A 156 11.97 -10.35 22.95
CA VAL A 156 12.60 -10.24 21.63
C VAL A 156 13.74 -9.23 21.69
N THR A 157 14.96 -9.68 21.42
CA THR A 157 16.16 -8.82 21.54
C THR A 157 16.28 -7.78 20.45
N THR A 158 15.67 -8.02 19.29
CA THR A 158 15.70 -7.11 18.13
C THR A 158 14.73 -5.94 18.26
N ASP A 159 13.77 -6.03 19.18
CA ASP A 159 12.93 -4.91 19.62
C ASP A 159 12.80 -4.90 21.15
N PRO A 160 13.79 -4.35 21.86
CA PRO A 160 13.75 -4.22 23.32
C PRO A 160 12.61 -3.32 23.84
N SER A 161 11.96 -2.55 22.96
CA SER A 161 10.85 -1.66 23.32
C SER A 161 9.50 -2.39 23.36
N ALA A 162 9.43 -3.57 22.73
CA ALA A 162 8.31 -4.50 22.87
C ALA A 162 8.25 -4.98 24.33
N THR A 163 7.26 -4.46 25.07
CA THR A 163 7.25 -4.54 26.54
C THR A 163 6.16 -5.46 27.08
N VAL A 164 5.29 -5.98 26.21
CA VAL A 164 4.22 -6.88 26.62
C VAL A 164 4.70 -8.32 26.49
N VAL A 165 5.21 -8.85 27.60
CA VAL A 165 5.38 -10.30 27.77
C VAL A 165 4.07 -10.86 28.30
N THR A 166 3.50 -11.81 27.58
CA THR A 166 2.25 -12.48 27.94
C THR A 166 2.53 -13.88 28.51
N THR A 167 1.55 -14.49 29.18
CA THR A 167 1.63 -15.92 29.56
C THR A 167 1.10 -16.84 28.47
N LEU A 168 0.47 -16.30 27.42
CA LEU A 168 0.04 -17.04 26.24
C LEU A 168 1.18 -17.04 25.21
N PRO A 169 1.37 -18.11 24.42
CA PRO A 169 2.42 -18.13 23.39
C PRO A 169 2.33 -16.95 22.41
N VAL A 170 1.10 -16.58 22.04
CA VAL A 170 0.78 -15.43 21.19
C VAL A 170 -0.49 -14.76 21.73
N ASN A 171 -0.51 -13.43 21.84
CA ASN A 171 -1.69 -12.67 22.25
C ASN A 171 -1.90 -11.41 21.40
N LYS A 172 -3.12 -11.22 20.88
CA LYS A 172 -3.52 -10.03 20.11
C LYS A 172 -3.57 -8.77 20.99
N LEU A 173 -2.91 -7.70 20.55
CA LEU A 173 -2.95 -6.39 21.19
C LEU A 173 -3.54 -5.35 20.23
N GLN A 174 -4.58 -4.66 20.68
CA GLN A 174 -5.24 -3.59 19.93
C GLN A 174 -5.13 -2.28 20.71
N GLN A 175 -4.34 -1.33 20.19
CA GLN A 175 -3.89 -0.09 20.84
C GLN A 175 -4.23 1.18 20.04
N LEU A 176 -5.07 1.02 19.01
CA LEU A 176 -5.64 2.02 18.13
C LEU A 176 -4.60 2.75 17.27
N TYR A 177 -3.55 2.07 16.84
CA TYR A 177 -2.59 2.69 15.92
C TYR A 177 -3.10 2.71 14.47
N TRP A 178 -2.66 3.74 13.73
CA TRP A 178 -3.05 3.96 12.35
C TRP A 178 -2.74 2.77 11.42
N ILE A 179 -1.75 1.94 11.78
CA ILE A 179 -1.35 0.74 11.03
C ILE A 179 -2.49 -0.28 10.87
N ASN A 180 -3.60 -0.13 11.61
CA ASN A 180 -4.83 -0.90 11.35
C ASN A 180 -5.40 -0.73 9.94
N ALA A 181 -5.03 0.35 9.25
CA ALA A 181 -5.41 0.57 7.85
C ALA A 181 -4.57 -0.23 6.84
N THR A 182 -3.37 -0.71 7.24
CA THR A 182 -2.41 -1.36 6.32
C THR A 182 -2.89 -2.68 5.71
N PRO A 183 -3.76 -3.51 6.35
CA PRO A 183 -4.35 -4.66 5.68
C PRO A 183 -5.26 -4.27 4.51
N MET A 184 -5.92 -3.12 4.59
CA MET A 184 -6.74 -2.60 3.50
C MET A 184 -5.87 -1.86 2.46
N GLU A 185 -4.82 -1.16 2.88
CA GLU A 185 -3.84 -0.55 1.99
C GLU A 185 -3.13 -1.58 1.09
N THR A 186 -2.78 -2.73 1.66
CA THR A 186 -2.15 -3.84 0.91
C THR A 186 -3.18 -4.75 0.22
N ASN A 187 -4.48 -4.46 0.38
CA ASN A 187 -5.61 -5.20 -0.18
C ASN A 187 -5.64 -6.69 0.24
N ILE A 188 -5.13 -7.01 1.42
CA ILE A 188 -5.11 -8.37 1.97
C ILE A 188 -6.31 -8.66 2.86
N ALA A 189 -6.88 -7.64 3.50
CA ALA A 189 -8.03 -7.79 4.38
C ALA A 189 -9.24 -8.39 3.64
N LYS A 190 -9.89 -9.36 4.27
CA LYS A 190 -11.16 -9.92 3.79
C LYS A 190 -12.23 -8.82 3.72
N ALA A 191 -13.06 -8.84 2.69
CA ALA A 191 -14.00 -7.74 2.39
C ALA A 191 -14.98 -7.38 3.54
N ASP A 192 -15.49 -8.37 4.26
CA ASP A 192 -16.38 -8.16 5.41
C ASP A 192 -15.66 -7.56 6.63
N HIS A 193 -14.44 -8.03 6.92
CA HIS A 193 -13.58 -7.45 7.94
C HIS A 193 -13.15 -6.03 7.58
N ALA A 194 -12.74 -5.79 6.33
CA ALA A 194 -12.42 -4.45 5.83
C ALA A 194 -13.61 -3.49 6.00
N SER A 195 -14.81 -3.90 5.57
CA SER A 195 -16.02 -3.08 5.73
C SER A 195 -16.32 -2.74 7.20
N THR A 196 -16.06 -3.68 8.11
CA THR A 196 -16.22 -3.47 9.56
C THR A 196 -15.17 -2.49 10.08
N ALA A 197 -13.89 -2.71 9.74
CA ALA A 197 -12.78 -1.86 10.17
C ALA A 197 -12.90 -0.43 9.64
N PHE A 198 -13.27 -0.22 8.37
CA PHE A 198 -13.48 1.11 7.79
C PHE A 198 -14.47 1.93 8.61
N SER A 199 -15.55 1.31 9.11
CA SER A 199 -16.55 2.02 9.92
C SER A 199 -15.95 2.62 11.20
N THR A 200 -14.98 1.93 11.81
CA THR A 200 -14.26 2.41 12.99
C THR A 200 -13.16 3.40 12.63
N LEU A 201 -12.37 3.10 11.58
CA LEU A 201 -11.23 3.93 11.15
C LEU A 201 -11.67 5.30 10.62
N GLN A 202 -12.82 5.38 9.95
CA GLN A 202 -13.42 6.64 9.51
C GLN A 202 -14.11 7.41 10.65
N GLY A 203 -14.35 6.73 11.78
CA GLY A 203 -15.02 7.30 12.93
C GLY A 203 -14.12 8.25 13.74
N PRO A 204 -14.71 9.00 14.69
CA PRO A 204 -14.01 10.04 15.46
C PRO A 204 -12.90 9.51 16.38
N ILE A 205 -12.80 8.19 16.56
CA ILE A 205 -11.69 7.57 17.29
C ILE A 205 -10.39 7.80 16.51
N PHE A 206 -10.42 7.61 15.18
CA PHE A 206 -9.23 7.60 14.33
C PHE A 206 -9.17 8.75 13.33
N THR A 207 -10.29 9.34 12.93
CA THR A 207 -10.34 10.39 11.90
C THR A 207 -11.00 11.65 12.45
N GLY A 208 -10.38 12.80 12.19
CA GLY A 208 -11.01 14.11 12.39
C GLY A 208 -11.18 14.86 11.07
N ASP A 209 -11.61 16.12 11.14
CA ASP A 209 -11.73 17.01 9.97
C ASP A 209 -10.39 17.26 9.26
N THR A 210 -9.29 16.97 9.94
CA THR A 210 -7.90 17.27 9.55
C THR A 210 -7.08 16.00 9.36
N GLY A 211 -7.73 14.93 8.89
CA GLY A 211 -7.07 13.69 8.46
C GLY A 211 -7.19 12.53 9.42
N PHE A 212 -6.44 11.48 9.10
CA PHE A 212 -6.36 10.24 9.87
C PHE A 212 -5.30 10.42 10.97
N PHE A 213 -5.58 10.02 12.20
CA PHE A 213 -4.70 10.23 13.36
C PHE A 213 -3.67 9.11 13.50
N GLN A 214 -2.49 9.43 14.05
CA GLN A 214 -1.42 8.45 14.30
C GLN A 214 -1.86 7.40 15.33
N GLN A 215 -2.63 7.80 16.34
CA GLN A 215 -3.23 6.87 17.28
C GLN A 215 -4.60 7.37 17.72
N GLY A 216 -5.60 6.50 17.63
CA GLY A 216 -6.95 6.79 18.06
C GLY A 216 -7.08 6.99 19.57
N GLN A 217 -8.17 7.61 19.99
CA GLN A 217 -8.42 7.96 21.39
C GLN A 217 -9.64 7.21 21.95
N GLU A 218 -9.45 6.55 23.10
CA GLU A 218 -10.50 5.86 23.86
C GLU A 218 -10.28 6.09 25.35
N LEU A 219 -10.80 7.21 25.88
CA LEU A 219 -10.56 7.60 27.26
C LEU A 219 -11.34 6.74 28.27
N PRO A 220 -10.76 6.47 29.46
CA PRO A 220 -9.43 6.88 29.93
C PRO A 220 -8.29 5.93 29.52
N LEU A 221 -8.57 4.87 28.76
CA LEU A 221 -7.64 3.76 28.49
C LEU A 221 -6.53 4.14 27.53
N ILE A 222 -6.87 4.78 26.41
CA ILE A 222 -5.93 5.19 25.36
C ILE A 222 -6.08 6.69 25.18
N LYS A 223 -5.05 7.43 25.60
CA LYS A 223 -4.99 8.90 25.43
C LYS A 223 -4.97 9.29 23.95
N GLY A 224 -4.34 8.47 23.11
CA GLY A 224 -4.18 8.68 21.68
C GLY A 224 -3.17 9.78 21.33
N SER A 225 -2.92 9.90 20.03
CA SER A 225 -2.15 10.95 19.38
C SER A 225 -2.99 11.44 18.20
N ARG A 226 -3.74 12.52 18.41
CA ARG A 226 -4.62 13.13 17.39
C ARG A 226 -3.82 14.06 16.48
N GLN A 227 -2.62 13.64 16.15
CA GLN A 227 -1.78 14.20 15.13
C GLN A 227 -2.02 13.39 13.85
N ALA A 228 -2.38 14.06 12.76
CA ALA A 228 -2.41 13.46 11.42
C ALA A 228 -1.09 13.73 10.69
N SER A 229 -0.63 12.78 9.89
CA SER A 229 0.55 12.95 9.03
C SER A 229 0.21 12.65 7.58
N ALA A 230 1.12 13.02 6.68
CA ALA A 230 1.00 12.66 5.28
C ALA A 230 0.97 11.14 5.10
N LEU A 231 1.82 10.41 5.82
CA LEU A 231 1.93 8.96 5.71
C LEU A 231 0.63 8.24 6.06
N ASN A 232 0.13 8.40 7.28
CA ASN A 232 -1.02 7.61 7.73
C ASN A 232 -2.32 8.01 7.01
N THR A 233 -2.47 9.30 6.69
CA THR A 233 -3.58 9.77 5.87
C THR A 233 -3.50 9.20 4.44
N SER A 234 -2.29 9.06 3.89
CA SER A 234 -2.08 8.42 2.58
C SER A 234 -2.44 6.94 2.60
N VAL A 235 -2.03 6.20 3.62
CA VAL A 235 -2.39 4.79 3.82
C VAL A 235 -3.90 4.62 3.81
N MET A 236 -4.63 5.50 4.51
CA MET A 236 -6.09 5.48 4.51
C MET A 236 -6.67 5.82 3.12
N ALA A 237 -6.11 6.80 2.40
CA ALA A 237 -6.54 7.14 1.04
C ALA A 237 -6.41 5.95 0.07
N VAL A 238 -5.30 5.22 0.14
CA VAL A 238 -5.05 4.01 -0.68
C VAL A 238 -5.94 2.84 -0.23
N ALA A 239 -6.09 2.64 1.08
CA ALA A 239 -6.98 1.63 1.65
C ALA A 239 -8.42 1.77 1.13
N GLU A 240 -9.00 2.97 1.20
CA GLU A 240 -10.33 3.25 0.66
C GLU A 240 -10.42 2.93 -0.85
N ALA A 241 -9.39 3.29 -1.61
CA ALA A 241 -9.34 3.07 -3.06
C ALA A 241 -9.26 1.58 -3.43
N ASN A 242 -8.55 0.75 -2.66
CA ASN A 242 -8.50 -0.71 -2.90
C ASN A 242 -9.86 -1.39 -2.79
N TYR A 243 -10.78 -0.82 -2.02
CA TYR A 243 -12.11 -1.37 -1.73
C TYR A 243 -13.24 -0.59 -2.43
N GLY A 244 -12.92 0.18 -3.48
CA GLY A 244 -13.92 0.87 -4.32
C GLY A 244 -14.64 2.02 -3.62
N ARG A 245 -14.08 2.52 -2.51
CA ARG A 245 -14.65 3.61 -1.72
C ARG A 245 -14.12 4.95 -2.23
N MET A 246 -14.29 5.21 -3.53
CA MET A 246 -13.66 6.35 -4.22
C MET A 246 -14.04 7.72 -3.67
N THR A 247 -15.27 7.89 -3.15
CA THR A 247 -15.67 9.13 -2.46
C THR A 247 -14.80 9.39 -1.22
N GLU A 248 -14.54 8.35 -0.44
CA GLU A 248 -13.75 8.44 0.80
C GLU A 248 -12.26 8.58 0.49
N SER A 249 -11.76 7.84 -0.50
CA SER A 249 -10.39 8.03 -1.00
C SER A 249 -10.17 9.47 -1.47
N LEU A 250 -11.10 10.02 -2.28
CA LEU A 250 -11.01 11.40 -2.75
C LEU A 250 -11.04 12.42 -1.59
N ARG A 251 -11.78 12.15 -0.51
CA ARG A 251 -11.79 12.99 0.69
C ARG A 251 -10.37 13.13 1.27
N TYR A 252 -9.67 12.03 1.45
CA TYR A 252 -8.30 12.04 1.97
C TYR A 252 -7.29 12.63 0.98
N VAL A 253 -7.39 12.28 -0.31
CA VAL A 253 -6.56 12.87 -1.40
C VAL A 253 -6.69 14.39 -1.42
N THR A 254 -7.92 14.91 -1.36
CA THR A 254 -8.21 16.34 -1.40
C THR A 254 -7.66 17.04 -0.16
N PHE A 255 -7.80 16.41 1.02
CA PHE A 255 -7.23 16.95 2.25
C PHE A 255 -5.70 17.03 2.18
N ILE A 256 -5.01 15.96 1.79
CA ILE A 256 -3.54 15.97 1.64
C ILE A 256 -3.12 17.08 0.68
N ALA A 257 -3.77 17.19 -0.49
CA ALA A 257 -3.45 18.23 -1.47
C ALA A 257 -3.68 19.66 -0.93
N SER A 258 -4.62 19.85 0.01
CA SER A 258 -4.89 21.15 0.63
C SER A 258 -3.79 21.62 1.59
N GLU A 259 -2.91 20.73 2.02
CA GLU A 259 -1.81 21.03 2.95
C GLU A 259 -0.54 21.57 2.26
N LEU A 260 -0.57 21.79 0.94
CA LEU A 260 0.56 22.32 0.15
C LEU A 260 1.04 23.71 0.56
N ASP A 261 0.20 24.46 1.28
CA ASP A 261 0.51 25.81 1.75
C ASP A 261 0.68 25.90 3.28
N THR A 262 0.70 24.75 3.98
CA THR A 262 0.72 24.71 5.47
C THR A 262 2.06 25.18 6.04
N GLU A 263 3.19 24.68 5.52
CA GLU A 263 4.53 24.97 6.07
C GLU A 263 5.45 25.66 5.06
N GLN A 264 5.60 25.07 3.87
CA GLN A 264 6.37 25.64 2.77
C GLN A 264 5.50 25.58 1.51
N PRO A 265 5.20 26.73 0.86
CA PRO A 265 4.37 26.76 -0.34
C PRO A 265 4.87 25.79 -1.43
N GLY A 266 3.98 24.92 -1.87
CA GLY A 266 4.25 23.90 -2.90
C GLY A 266 4.96 22.65 -2.39
N ALA A 267 5.16 22.50 -1.08
CA ALA A 267 5.70 21.29 -0.47
C ALA A 267 4.71 20.71 0.53
N LEU A 268 4.57 19.38 0.54
CA LEU A 268 3.79 18.69 1.55
C LEU A 268 4.64 18.44 2.80
N PRO A 269 4.20 18.88 3.99
CA PRO A 269 4.90 18.59 5.24
C PRO A 269 4.71 17.13 5.65
N GLU A 270 5.51 16.69 6.61
CA GLU A 270 5.32 15.39 7.27
C GLU A 270 4.05 15.36 8.13
N LEU A 271 3.82 16.41 8.93
CA LEU A 271 2.71 16.52 9.86
C LEU A 271 1.69 17.54 9.39
N PHE A 272 0.40 17.23 9.52
CA PHE A 272 -0.70 18.11 9.11
C PHE A 272 -1.30 18.89 10.28
N ASN A 273 -1.95 20.01 9.96
CA ASN A 273 -2.63 20.88 10.90
C ASN A 273 -3.85 20.20 11.55
N SER A 274 -3.58 19.40 12.57
CA SER A 274 -4.52 18.54 13.29
C SER A 274 -4.55 18.88 14.79
N PRO A 275 -5.48 18.33 15.61
CA PRO A 275 -5.68 18.79 16.98
C PRO A 275 -4.43 18.86 17.87
N ASP A 276 -3.48 17.94 17.68
CA ASP A 276 -2.25 17.88 18.48
C ASP A 276 -1.04 18.56 17.80
N TYR A 277 -1.26 19.27 16.67
CA TYR A 277 -0.23 19.95 15.90
C TYR A 277 0.44 21.09 16.67
N LYS A 278 1.77 21.17 16.54
CA LYS A 278 2.59 22.22 17.16
C LYS A 278 3.32 23.01 16.09
N TYR A 279 2.83 24.22 15.83
CA TYR A 279 3.42 25.16 14.87
C TYR A 279 4.86 25.56 15.19
N PHE A 280 5.14 25.85 16.47
CA PHE A 280 6.44 26.35 16.89
C PHE A 280 7.17 25.29 17.70
N GLN A 281 8.19 24.70 17.09
CA GLN A 281 9.07 23.69 17.69
C GLN A 281 10.53 24.08 17.51
N ALA A 282 11.40 23.56 18.36
CA ALA A 282 12.84 23.75 18.19
C ALA A 282 13.28 23.06 16.89
N PHE A 283 14.28 23.64 16.21
CA PHE A 283 14.74 23.13 14.91
C PHE A 283 15.14 21.65 14.95
N ASN A 284 15.74 21.20 16.06
CA ASN A 284 16.20 19.83 16.27
C ASN A 284 15.10 18.85 16.74
N THR A 285 13.86 19.31 16.91
CA THR A 285 12.72 18.46 17.32
C THR A 285 11.53 18.59 16.37
N ARG A 286 11.70 19.32 15.27
CA ARG A 286 10.64 19.62 14.31
C ARG A 286 10.60 18.54 13.24
N ALA A 287 9.38 18.14 12.85
CA ALA A 287 9.13 17.27 11.72
C ALA A 287 9.54 17.90 10.37
N MET A 288 9.75 17.09 9.34
CA MET A 288 10.22 17.57 8.05
C MET A 288 9.17 18.47 7.37
N VAL A 289 9.58 19.67 6.97
CA VAL A 289 8.71 20.63 6.26
C VAL A 289 8.50 20.29 4.78
N MET A 290 9.35 19.41 4.25
CA MET A 290 9.29 18.87 2.89
C MET A 290 9.70 17.41 2.96
N GLN A 291 8.77 16.52 2.65
CA GLN A 291 9.00 15.08 2.72
C GLN A 291 8.55 14.42 1.42
N ALA A 292 9.47 13.75 0.73
CA ALA A 292 9.26 13.29 -0.64
C ALA A 292 8.10 12.29 -0.77
N TRP A 293 7.88 11.46 0.26
CA TRP A 293 6.79 10.48 0.27
C TRP A 293 5.44 11.05 0.70
N SER A 294 5.36 12.32 1.11
CA SER A 294 4.10 12.93 1.54
C SER A 294 3.05 13.03 0.41
N SER A 295 3.47 12.97 -0.86
CA SER A 295 2.55 12.96 -2.01
C SER A 295 1.97 11.58 -2.35
N TYR A 296 2.39 10.51 -1.66
CA TYR A 296 1.93 9.14 -1.89
C TYR A 296 0.40 9.04 -1.95
N GLY A 297 -0.29 9.63 -0.97
CA GLY A 297 -1.75 9.63 -0.86
C GLY A 297 -2.47 10.53 -1.86
N VAL A 298 -1.76 11.13 -2.81
CA VAL A 298 -2.33 11.89 -3.93
C VAL A 298 -1.95 11.21 -5.24
N GLU A 299 -0.66 11.08 -5.51
CA GLU A 299 -0.14 10.58 -6.80
C GLU A 299 -0.58 9.13 -7.06
N TRP A 300 -0.48 8.27 -6.05
CA TRP A 300 -0.79 6.86 -6.21
C TRP A 300 -2.29 6.60 -6.39
N PRO A 301 -3.22 7.13 -5.56
CA PRO A 301 -4.66 7.04 -5.82
C PRO A 301 -5.06 7.53 -7.21
N VAL A 302 -4.58 8.70 -7.63
CA VAL A 302 -5.00 9.31 -8.91
C VAL A 302 -4.60 8.45 -10.11
N ILE A 303 -3.36 7.95 -10.15
CA ILE A 303 -2.87 7.20 -11.32
C ILE A 303 -3.20 5.71 -11.24
N TYR A 304 -2.91 5.07 -10.11
CA TYR A 304 -3.02 3.61 -9.97
C TYR A 304 -4.44 3.13 -9.71
N HIS A 305 -5.27 3.93 -9.04
CA HIS A 305 -6.64 3.56 -8.68
C HIS A 305 -7.70 4.26 -9.53
N PHE A 306 -7.73 5.60 -9.53
CA PHE A 306 -8.80 6.37 -10.18
C PHE A 306 -8.72 6.22 -11.69
N LEU A 307 -7.54 6.44 -12.28
CA LEU A 307 -7.31 6.17 -13.70
C LEU A 307 -7.02 4.70 -13.99
N GLY A 308 -6.59 3.94 -12.98
CA GLY A 308 -6.46 2.49 -13.06
C GLY A 308 -5.28 2.01 -13.90
N VAL A 309 -4.22 2.82 -14.05
CA VAL A 309 -3.04 2.50 -14.85
C VAL A 309 -2.10 1.61 -14.04
N ARG A 310 -1.92 0.36 -14.47
CA ARG A 310 -1.06 -0.63 -13.81
C ARG A 310 -0.21 -1.35 -14.87
N PRO A 311 1.00 -0.84 -15.14
CA PRO A 311 1.92 -1.47 -16.06
C PRO A 311 2.59 -2.69 -15.41
N ASN A 312 2.79 -3.75 -16.21
CA ASN A 312 3.72 -4.83 -15.93
C ASN A 312 4.58 -5.02 -17.20
N ILE A 313 5.49 -4.07 -17.41
CA ILE A 313 6.34 -4.02 -18.60
C ILE A 313 7.23 -5.27 -18.76
N PRO A 314 7.82 -5.85 -17.70
CA PRO A 314 8.60 -7.09 -17.82
C PRO A 314 7.81 -8.26 -18.44
N HIS A 315 6.50 -8.34 -18.15
CA HIS A 315 5.60 -9.36 -18.69
C HIS A 315 4.88 -8.91 -19.99
N ARG A 316 5.19 -7.72 -20.49
CA ARG A 316 4.53 -7.07 -21.64
C ARG A 316 3.02 -6.89 -21.47
N GLU A 317 2.58 -6.63 -20.24
CA GLU A 317 1.18 -6.42 -19.90
C GLU A 317 0.91 -5.00 -19.43
N LEU A 318 -0.29 -4.49 -19.74
CA LEU A 318 -0.81 -3.21 -19.25
C LEU A 318 -2.26 -3.39 -18.81
N THR A 319 -2.62 -2.87 -17.64
CA THR A 319 -4.02 -2.75 -17.22
C THR A 319 -4.39 -1.28 -17.16
N VAL A 320 -5.55 -0.92 -17.74
CA VAL A 320 -6.18 0.39 -17.61
C VAL A 320 -7.66 0.18 -17.29
N ILE A 321 -7.98 0.15 -15.99
CA ILE A 321 -9.33 -0.08 -15.47
C ILE A 321 -9.66 1.00 -14.43
N PRO A 322 -10.15 2.17 -14.88
CA PRO A 322 -10.50 3.29 -14.02
C PRO A 322 -11.72 3.00 -13.14
N GLU A 323 -11.81 3.78 -12.07
CA GLU A 323 -12.98 3.95 -11.24
C GLU A 323 -12.95 5.39 -10.73
N LEU A 324 -13.66 6.26 -11.43
CA LEU A 324 -13.61 7.68 -11.09
C LEU A 324 -14.38 7.95 -9.80
N PRO A 325 -13.86 8.85 -8.93
CA PRO A 325 -14.69 9.45 -7.91
C PRO A 325 -16.00 9.98 -8.51
N PRO A 326 -17.16 9.78 -7.87
CA PRO A 326 -18.45 10.13 -8.49
C PRO A 326 -18.62 11.61 -8.87
N THR A 327 -17.82 12.50 -8.26
CA THR A 327 -17.83 13.94 -8.51
C THR A 327 -16.93 14.36 -9.67
N TRP A 328 -16.11 13.45 -10.22
CA TRP A 328 -15.16 13.72 -11.29
C TRP A 328 -15.69 13.20 -12.63
N PRO A 329 -16.22 14.08 -13.51
CA PRO A 329 -16.80 13.66 -14.79
C PRO A 329 -15.76 13.09 -15.77
N MET A 330 -14.49 13.45 -15.56
CA MET A 330 -13.36 13.04 -16.38
C MET A 330 -12.08 13.05 -15.54
N LEU A 331 -11.15 12.15 -15.88
CA LEU A 331 -9.75 12.18 -15.48
C LEU A 331 -8.89 11.78 -16.67
N SER A 332 -7.73 12.41 -16.84
CA SER A 332 -6.79 12.07 -17.90
C SER A 332 -5.34 12.28 -17.48
N VAL A 333 -4.44 11.53 -18.12
CA VAL A 333 -3.00 11.72 -18.08
C VAL A 333 -2.48 11.71 -19.52
N GLU A 334 -1.48 12.54 -19.78
CA GLU A 334 -0.77 12.61 -21.06
C GLU A 334 0.73 12.36 -20.82
N ASP A 335 1.39 11.74 -21.78
CA ASP A 335 2.83 11.49 -21.75
C ASP A 335 3.35 10.77 -20.47
N LEU A 336 2.51 9.91 -19.88
CA LEU A 336 2.90 9.11 -18.72
C LEU A 336 3.98 8.11 -19.13
N ARG A 337 5.17 8.24 -18.57
CA ARG A 337 6.29 7.34 -18.88
C ARG A 337 6.02 5.92 -18.36
N ILE A 338 6.06 4.96 -19.28
CA ILE A 338 5.99 3.52 -18.98
C ILE A 338 6.99 2.78 -19.89
N GLY A 339 7.88 2.01 -19.29
CA GLY A 339 9.01 1.43 -20.01
C GLY A 339 9.89 2.50 -20.69
N GLU A 340 10.22 2.24 -21.95
CA GLU A 340 10.95 3.18 -22.82
C GLU A 340 10.01 4.10 -23.64
N SER A 341 8.70 4.10 -23.34
CA SER A 341 7.68 4.83 -24.09
C SER A 341 6.81 5.68 -23.17
N THR A 342 5.82 6.35 -23.76
CA THR A 342 4.74 7.03 -23.05
C THR A 342 3.38 6.38 -23.31
N LEU A 343 2.45 6.67 -22.42
CA LEU A 343 1.03 6.34 -22.47
C LEU A 343 0.23 7.64 -22.22
N SER A 344 -0.83 7.82 -22.99
CA SER A 344 -1.92 8.74 -22.62
C SER A 344 -3.18 7.95 -22.34
N ALA A 345 -3.87 8.27 -21.25
CA ALA A 345 -5.10 7.59 -20.86
C ALA A 345 -6.14 8.58 -20.35
N SER A 346 -7.41 8.32 -20.63
CA SER A 346 -8.51 9.09 -20.08
C SER A 346 -9.70 8.21 -19.73
N ALA A 347 -10.48 8.66 -18.77
CA ALA A 347 -11.71 8.03 -18.35
C ALA A 347 -12.80 9.09 -18.23
N THR A 348 -14.03 8.75 -18.60
CA THR A 348 -15.22 9.58 -18.39
C THR A 348 -16.41 8.72 -17.99
N HIS A 349 -17.37 9.35 -17.32
CA HIS A 349 -18.68 8.76 -17.10
C HIS A 349 -19.79 9.79 -17.36
N ASN A 350 -20.89 9.34 -17.96
CA ASN A 350 -22.08 10.15 -18.19
C ASN A 350 -23.34 9.27 -18.11
N GLY A 351 -24.13 9.45 -17.05
CA GLY A 351 -25.29 8.60 -16.79
C GLY A 351 -24.87 7.13 -16.66
N ASN A 352 -25.40 6.28 -17.53
CA ASN A 352 -25.11 4.84 -17.57
C ASN A 352 -23.98 4.47 -18.53
N GLN A 353 -23.27 5.44 -19.10
CA GLN A 353 -22.17 5.22 -20.05
C GLN A 353 -20.82 5.58 -19.43
N TYR A 354 -19.87 4.67 -19.55
CA TYR A 354 -18.52 4.78 -19.03
C TYR A 354 -17.53 4.56 -20.17
N THR A 355 -16.57 5.48 -20.32
CA THR A 355 -15.60 5.43 -21.43
C THR A 355 -14.18 5.43 -20.89
N THR A 356 -13.34 4.54 -21.41
CA THR A 356 -11.90 4.50 -21.15
C THR A 356 -11.18 4.61 -22.49
N SER A 357 -10.28 5.59 -22.64
CA SER A 357 -9.44 5.77 -23.82
C SER A 357 -7.97 5.58 -23.47
N VAL A 358 -7.21 4.92 -24.33
CA VAL A 358 -5.80 4.59 -24.13
C VAL A 358 -5.06 4.78 -25.45
N ASP A 359 -4.00 5.58 -25.46
CA ASP A 359 -3.00 5.64 -26.53
C ASP A 359 -1.65 5.16 -25.97
N ALA A 360 -1.33 3.88 -26.22
CA ALA A 360 -0.04 3.27 -25.90
C ALA A 360 0.51 2.63 -27.19
N ARG A 361 1.48 3.29 -27.83
CA ARG A 361 1.93 2.94 -29.20
C ARG A 361 3.03 1.88 -29.28
N PHE A 362 3.14 1.06 -28.25
CA PHE A 362 4.05 -0.08 -28.21
C PHE A 362 3.24 -1.33 -27.89
N GLY A 363 3.47 -2.43 -28.63
CA GLY A 363 2.61 -3.62 -28.61
C GLY A 363 2.69 -4.42 -27.31
N LEU A 364 1.82 -4.09 -26.36
CA LEU A 364 1.58 -4.80 -25.11
C LEU A 364 0.25 -5.54 -25.18
N ARG A 365 0.14 -6.63 -24.42
CA ARG A 365 -1.16 -7.19 -24.07
C ARG A 365 -1.84 -6.24 -23.10
N ILE A 366 -3.00 -5.72 -23.45
CA ILE A 366 -3.72 -4.74 -22.62
C ILE A 366 -5.05 -5.30 -22.13
N ARG A 367 -5.32 -5.10 -20.84
CA ARG A 367 -6.62 -5.25 -20.18
C ARG A 367 -7.20 -3.85 -20.02
N ILE A 368 -8.07 -3.45 -20.95
CA ILE A 368 -8.79 -2.17 -20.90
C ILE A 368 -10.19 -2.42 -20.34
N GLY A 369 -10.63 -1.59 -19.40
CA GLY A 369 -11.88 -1.83 -18.69
C GLY A 369 -12.50 -0.60 -18.07
N TYR A 370 -13.47 -0.83 -17.20
CA TYR A 370 -14.00 0.13 -16.24
C TYR A 370 -14.52 -0.64 -15.02
N ALA A 371 -14.26 -0.15 -13.81
CA ALA A 371 -14.82 -0.74 -12.60
C ALA A 371 -16.18 -0.09 -12.27
N LEU A 372 -17.18 -0.94 -12.05
CA LEU A 372 -18.55 -0.56 -11.74
C LEU A 372 -18.91 -0.98 -10.32
N SER A 373 -19.99 -0.42 -9.79
CA SER A 373 -20.57 -0.93 -8.54
C SER A 373 -20.95 -2.41 -8.68
N ALA A 374 -20.88 -3.17 -7.59
CA ALA A 374 -21.11 -4.62 -7.60
C ALA A 374 -22.50 -5.02 -8.17
N ASP A 375 -23.51 -4.18 -7.98
CA ASP A 375 -24.88 -4.42 -8.42
C ASP A 375 -25.14 -3.98 -9.89
N SER A 376 -24.16 -3.35 -10.53
CA SER A 376 -24.30 -2.87 -11.90
C SER A 376 -24.52 -4.01 -12.90
N GLN A 377 -25.47 -3.81 -13.81
CA GLN A 377 -25.79 -4.72 -14.90
C GLN A 377 -25.30 -4.14 -16.22
N VAL A 378 -24.39 -4.84 -16.90
CA VAL A 378 -23.86 -4.42 -18.19
C VAL A 378 -24.89 -4.66 -19.29
N ALA A 379 -25.24 -3.61 -20.03
CA ALA A 379 -26.11 -3.66 -21.19
C ALA A 379 -25.32 -3.98 -22.46
N SER A 380 -24.20 -3.30 -22.67
CA SER A 380 -23.32 -3.48 -23.83
C SER A 380 -21.90 -3.03 -23.53
N VAL A 381 -20.96 -3.59 -24.31
CA VAL A 381 -19.54 -3.19 -24.32
C VAL A 381 -19.09 -3.08 -25.76
N THR A 382 -18.46 -1.96 -26.11
CA THR A 382 -17.83 -1.77 -27.42
C THR A 382 -16.36 -1.40 -27.27
N LEU A 383 -15.54 -1.86 -28.21
CA LEU A 383 -14.15 -1.45 -28.37
C LEU A 383 -14.01 -0.82 -29.75
N ASN A 384 -13.54 0.42 -29.81
CA ASN A 384 -13.40 1.20 -31.04
C ASN A 384 -14.71 1.23 -31.87
N GLY A 385 -15.85 1.37 -31.18
CA GLY A 385 -17.18 1.43 -31.78
C GLY A 385 -17.80 0.09 -32.21
N SER A 386 -17.06 -1.02 -32.13
CA SER A 386 -17.58 -2.36 -32.46
C SER A 386 -17.92 -3.15 -31.19
N PRO A 387 -18.98 -3.98 -31.19
CA PRO A 387 -19.25 -4.88 -30.05
C PRO A 387 -18.04 -5.74 -29.69
N ALA A 388 -17.73 -5.86 -28.40
CA ALA A 388 -16.57 -6.60 -27.91
C ALA A 388 -16.98 -7.70 -26.92
N SER A 389 -16.29 -8.85 -26.97
CA SER A 389 -16.36 -9.84 -25.90
C SER A 389 -15.64 -9.30 -24.67
N TYR A 390 -16.22 -9.52 -23.49
CA TYR A 390 -15.69 -9.01 -22.22
C TYR A 390 -15.78 -10.06 -21.11
N GLU A 391 -14.93 -9.91 -20.12
CA GLU A 391 -14.95 -10.62 -18.84
C GLU A 391 -15.55 -9.70 -17.76
N LEU A 392 -16.31 -10.29 -16.83
CA LEU A 392 -16.70 -9.64 -15.59
C LEU A 392 -15.90 -10.27 -14.45
N LYS A 393 -15.18 -9.44 -13.70
CA LYS A 393 -14.41 -9.89 -12.55
C LYS A 393 -14.83 -9.12 -11.30
N ASP A 394 -15.36 -9.85 -10.32
CA ASP A 394 -15.68 -9.28 -9.03
C ASP A 394 -14.39 -9.15 -8.19
N THR A 395 -14.23 -8.00 -7.55
CA THR A 395 -13.06 -7.58 -6.79
C THR A 395 -13.50 -6.82 -5.53
N HIS A 396 -12.57 -6.50 -4.63
CA HIS A 396 -12.89 -5.67 -3.46
C HIS A 396 -13.41 -4.28 -3.84
N ARG A 397 -13.05 -3.75 -5.02
CA ARG A 397 -13.51 -2.46 -5.53
C ARG A 397 -14.80 -2.51 -6.37
N GLY A 398 -15.46 -3.67 -6.42
CA GLY A 398 -16.66 -3.87 -7.22
C GLY A 398 -16.43 -4.76 -8.44
N ARG A 399 -17.20 -4.53 -9.51
CA ARG A 399 -17.21 -5.37 -10.71
C ARG A 399 -16.42 -4.73 -11.84
N GLU A 400 -15.28 -5.30 -12.19
CA GLU A 400 -14.48 -4.86 -13.32
C GLU A 400 -15.03 -5.47 -14.62
N VAL A 401 -15.34 -4.63 -15.61
CA VAL A 401 -15.65 -5.03 -16.98
C VAL A 401 -14.37 -4.94 -17.80
N ILE A 402 -13.94 -6.06 -18.39
CA ILE A 402 -12.58 -6.17 -18.94
C ILE A 402 -12.61 -6.68 -20.36
N VAL A 403 -11.95 -5.97 -21.27
CA VAL A 403 -11.63 -6.43 -22.62
C VAL A 403 -10.12 -6.61 -22.71
N THR A 404 -9.69 -7.82 -23.10
CA THR A 404 -8.27 -8.10 -23.37
C THR A 404 -8.01 -7.98 -24.85
N THR A 405 -7.02 -7.16 -25.22
CA THR A 405 -6.60 -6.92 -26.60
C THR A 405 -5.09 -6.62 -26.63
N ASN A 406 -4.60 -6.07 -27.74
CA ASN A 406 -3.26 -5.51 -27.84
C ASN A 406 -3.32 -3.99 -28.02
N SER A 407 -2.36 -3.29 -27.44
CA SER A 407 -2.09 -1.88 -27.74
C SER A 407 -1.36 -1.75 -29.09
N GLY A 408 -0.77 -0.59 -29.38
CA GLY A 408 -0.14 -0.29 -30.68
C GLY A 408 -1.01 0.57 -31.62
N GLN A 409 -2.25 0.84 -31.21
CA GLN A 409 -3.14 1.83 -31.80
C GLN A 409 -3.99 2.44 -30.69
N PRO A 410 -4.61 3.62 -30.89
CA PRO A 410 -5.57 4.16 -29.95
C PRO A 410 -6.73 3.19 -29.70
N LEU A 411 -7.09 3.03 -28.43
CA LEU A 411 -8.18 2.20 -27.97
C LEU A 411 -9.22 3.07 -27.26
N GLN A 412 -10.49 2.81 -27.52
CA GLN A 412 -11.62 3.39 -26.80
C GLN A 412 -12.59 2.27 -26.44
N LEU A 413 -12.72 2.02 -25.14
CA LEU A 413 -13.73 1.14 -24.58
C LEU A 413 -14.92 1.98 -24.15
N VAL A 414 -16.14 1.56 -24.50
CA VAL A 414 -17.38 2.11 -23.96
C VAL A 414 -18.18 0.99 -23.31
N VAL A 415 -18.49 1.14 -22.03
CA VAL A 415 -19.36 0.26 -21.25
C VAL A 415 -20.66 1.00 -21.00
N THR A 416 -21.81 0.36 -21.30
CA THR A 416 -23.13 0.91 -20.99
C THR A 416 -23.84 -0.01 -20.00
N THR A 417 -24.38 0.53 -18.91
CA THR A 417 -25.15 -0.20 -17.90
C THR A 417 -26.66 -0.04 -18.13
N ARG A 418 -27.45 -0.94 -17.53
CA ARG A 418 -28.93 -0.92 -17.60
C ARG A 418 -29.57 0.01 -16.59
#